data_AF-A0AAN7G2K6-F1
#
_entry.id   AF-A0AAN7G2K6-F1
#
_cell.length_a   1.000
_cell.length_b   1.000
_cell.length_c   1.000
_cell.angle_alpha   90.00
_cell.angle_beta   90.00
_cell.angle_gamma   90.00
#
_symmetry.space_group_name_H-M   'P 1'
#
loop_
_entity.id
_entity.type
_entity.pdbx_description
1 polymer ?
#
loop_
_entity_poly.entity_id
_entity_poly.type
_entity_poly.pdbx_seq_one_letter_code
_entity_poly.pdbx_strand_id
1 'polypeptide(L)'
;MGFAAHNIGKYKLGRTIGEGTFAKVKLGVDSTNGQYVAIKIIDKHMVLESNLKYQVQREIRTMKLLHHPNIVRIHEVIGSKTKIYIVMEHVSGGQLTDKMSYVKKLEEWEARKLYQQLIDAVDYCHNKGVYHRDLKPENLLMDHKGNLKVSDFGLSALQKPGGILTTACGSPCYVAPELLLNKGYNGAAADVWSCGVILFEILAGRLPFDDRNLINLYKKISRAEYTFPLWFTKGQKKLLFRIFDPNPRMRITIPEIIEDEWFQKDYVPACGYEIDDKIHLDDVNAAFDSIEIATETKIPKSSSFINAFQLIAMSQDLDLSGLFEEQDENKQKKMFGSKHTIDETIKKIEAAAMDVSLSVERMNNSKVKMHTKQKMTRCCRSCVDISAEVIEVAPTNCVIEISKSAGELEAYKEFCKSLSSLLIEKSELPSQTEEPEEANVDTKHIQDSGSSEEKNYKENKDP
;
A
#
# COMPACT_ATOMS: atom_id res chain seq x y z
N MET A 1 13.72 37.03 30.37
CA MET A 1 12.75 35.95 30.58
C MET A 1 13.13 34.78 29.68
N GLY A 2 13.66 33.70 30.26
CA GLY A 2 14.14 32.54 29.50
C GLY A 2 12.97 31.65 29.08
N PHE A 3 12.64 31.62 27.79
CA PHE A 3 11.85 30.51 27.24
C PHE A 3 12.75 29.27 27.28
N ALA A 4 12.40 28.28 28.10
CA ALA A 4 13.03 26.98 28.05
C ALA A 4 12.89 26.46 26.61
N ALA A 5 14.00 26.41 25.87
CA ALA A 5 14.02 25.83 24.55
C ALA A 5 13.76 24.32 24.72
N HIS A 6 12.53 23.88 24.45
CA HIS A 6 12.23 22.47 24.38
C HIS A 6 12.88 21.93 23.10
N ASN A 7 14.05 21.32 23.25
CA ASN A 7 14.73 20.63 22.17
C ASN A 7 14.20 19.19 22.09
N ILE A 8 14.06 18.68 20.88
CA ILE A 8 13.79 17.26 20.60
C ILE A 8 14.88 16.76 19.66
N GLY A 9 15.79 15.93 20.20
CA GLY A 9 17.03 15.60 19.50
C GLY A 9 17.81 16.87 19.12
N LYS A 10 18.15 17.00 17.83
CA LYS A 10 18.83 18.18 17.26
C LYS A 10 17.92 19.37 16.93
N TYR A 11 16.60 19.21 17.08
CA TYR A 11 15.64 20.23 16.65
C TYR A 11 15.19 21.12 17.81
N LYS A 12 15.29 22.43 17.62
CA LYS A 12 14.76 23.43 18.54
C LYS A 12 13.30 23.71 18.21
N LEU A 13 12.36 23.38 19.10
CA LEU A 13 10.93 23.65 18.89
C LEU A 13 10.64 25.15 19.01
N GLY A 14 9.88 25.66 18.04
CA GLY A 14 9.38 27.03 17.99
C GLY A 14 7.87 27.10 18.23
N ARG A 15 7.24 28.09 17.61
CA ARG A 15 5.79 28.36 17.71
C ARG A 15 4.96 27.26 17.05
N THR A 16 3.73 27.08 17.51
CA THR A 16 2.73 26.27 16.82
C THR A 16 2.37 26.92 15.49
N ILE A 17 2.35 26.12 14.41
CA ILE A 17 1.97 26.54 13.06
C ILE A 17 0.72 25.82 12.54
N GLY A 18 0.30 24.75 13.23
CA GLY A 18 -0.95 24.06 12.96
C GLY A 18 -1.41 23.28 14.20
N GLU A 19 -2.71 23.17 14.39
CA GLU A 19 -3.32 22.39 15.47
C GLU A 19 -4.54 21.69 14.91
N GLY A 20 -4.52 20.35 14.96
CA GLY A 20 -5.65 19.52 14.59
C GLY A 20 -6.08 18.65 15.78
N THR A 21 -7.18 17.92 15.62
CA THR A 21 -7.76 17.07 16.68
C THR A 21 -6.77 16.05 17.25
N PHE A 22 -5.86 15.54 16.41
CA PHE A 22 -4.99 14.40 16.73
C PHE A 22 -3.50 14.76 16.76
N ALA A 23 -3.14 15.97 16.34
CA ALA A 23 -1.76 16.37 16.19
C ALA A 23 -1.57 17.88 16.35
N LYS A 24 -0.42 18.25 16.89
CA LYS A 24 0.06 19.64 16.92
C LYS A 24 1.28 19.77 16.03
N VAL A 25 1.28 20.74 15.13
CA VAL A 25 2.41 21.02 14.25
C VAL A 25 3.13 22.27 14.76
N LYS A 26 4.43 22.15 15.05
CA LYS A 26 5.28 23.26 15.47
C LYS A 26 6.34 23.56 14.41
N LEU A 27 6.66 24.83 14.24
CA LEU A 27 7.88 25.23 13.55
C LEU A 27 9.07 24.75 14.38
N GLY A 28 10.11 24.26 13.73
CA GLY A 28 11.37 23.90 14.35
C GLY A 28 12.55 24.43 13.56
N VAL A 29 13.73 24.38 14.17
CA VAL A 29 15.01 24.66 13.50
C VAL A 29 15.95 23.49 13.77
N ASP A 30 16.52 22.90 12.73
CA ASP A 30 17.60 21.93 12.85
C ASP A 30 18.87 22.67 13.29
N SER A 31 19.37 22.35 14.49
CA SER A 31 20.53 23.04 15.06
C SER A 31 21.85 22.70 14.35
N THR A 32 21.87 21.68 13.50
CA THR A 32 23.08 21.26 12.77
C THR A 32 23.33 22.07 11.51
N ASN A 33 22.28 22.49 10.81
CA ASN A 33 22.36 23.21 9.53
C ASN A 33 21.57 24.52 9.50
N GLY A 34 20.82 24.84 10.55
CA GLY A 34 20.02 26.06 10.67
C GLY A 34 18.72 26.06 9.85
N GLN A 35 18.35 24.95 9.20
CA GLN A 35 17.17 24.88 8.34
C GLN A 35 15.88 24.82 9.18
N TYR A 36 14.85 25.50 8.68
CA TYR A 36 13.50 25.41 9.24
C TYR A 36 12.85 24.07 8.88
N VAL A 37 12.15 23.50 9.84
CA VAL A 37 11.39 22.24 9.71
C VAL A 37 9.99 22.39 10.29
N ALA A 38 9.06 21.56 9.83
CA ALA A 38 7.75 21.40 10.47
C ALA A 38 7.76 20.10 11.30
N ILE A 39 7.39 20.18 12.58
CA ILE A 39 7.42 19.04 13.50
C ILE A 39 5.99 18.72 13.91
N LYS A 40 5.44 17.63 13.38
CA LYS A 40 4.13 17.10 13.74
C LYS A 40 4.24 16.20 14.97
N ILE A 41 3.48 16.53 16.00
CA ILE A 41 3.52 15.87 17.32
C ILE A 41 2.22 15.08 17.48
N ILE A 42 2.33 13.75 17.59
CA ILE A 42 1.22 12.81 17.74
C ILE A 42 1.31 12.17 19.12
N ASP A 43 0.15 11.99 19.78
CA ASP A 43 0.06 11.26 21.04
C ASP A 43 0.03 9.75 20.83
N LYS A 44 0.93 9.01 21.50
CA LYS A 44 1.01 7.55 21.41
C LYS A 44 -0.23 6.86 21.98
N HIS A 45 -0.87 7.45 22.99
CA HIS A 45 -2.08 6.88 23.58
C HIS A 45 -3.21 6.77 22.55
N MET A 46 -3.34 7.78 21.68
CA MET A 46 -4.37 7.79 20.64
C MET A 46 -4.12 6.74 19.54
N VAL A 47 -2.85 6.47 19.23
CA VAL A 47 -2.45 5.41 18.27
C VAL A 47 -2.81 4.03 18.83
N LEU A 48 -2.58 3.82 20.13
CA LEU A 48 -2.89 2.58 20.85
C LEU A 48 -4.39 2.33 20.96
N GLU A 49 -5.17 3.30 21.43
CA GLU A 49 -6.63 3.19 21.58
C GLU A 49 -7.34 2.82 20.28
N SER A 50 -6.77 3.22 19.13
CA SER A 50 -7.38 2.97 17.83
C SER A 50 -7.08 1.57 17.27
N ASN A 51 -6.20 0.78 17.89
CA ASN A 51 -5.64 -0.47 17.34
C ASN A 51 -4.93 -0.30 15.98
N LEU A 52 -4.47 0.92 15.66
CA LEU A 52 -3.89 1.25 14.35
C LEU A 52 -2.36 1.34 14.36
N LYS A 53 -1.68 0.94 15.45
CA LYS A 53 -0.21 1.01 15.61
C LYS A 53 0.50 0.53 14.34
N TYR A 54 0.21 -0.69 13.89
CA TYR A 54 0.86 -1.29 12.73
C TYR A 54 0.55 -0.58 11.41
N GLN A 55 -0.69 -0.11 11.23
CA GLN A 55 -1.07 0.61 10.03
C GLN A 55 -0.36 1.95 9.94
N VAL A 56 -0.35 2.71 11.03
CA VAL A 56 0.26 4.05 11.12
C VAL A 56 1.77 3.94 10.97
N GLN A 57 2.40 2.97 11.63
CA GLN A 57 3.83 2.71 11.47
C GLN A 57 4.17 2.36 10.02
N ARG A 58 3.37 1.52 9.36
CA ARG A 58 3.58 1.16 7.94
C ARG A 58 3.42 2.39 7.03
N GLU A 59 2.37 3.18 7.23
CA GLU A 59 2.11 4.38 6.43
C GLU A 59 3.26 5.40 6.59
N ILE A 60 3.72 5.68 7.82
CA ILE A 60 4.88 6.56 8.06
C ILE A 60 6.17 6.02 7.43
N ARG A 61 6.43 4.70 7.54
CA ARG A 61 7.60 4.07 6.89
C ARG A 61 7.56 4.27 5.38
N THR A 62 6.43 3.96 4.73
CA THR A 62 6.31 4.13 3.28
C THR A 62 6.41 5.60 2.88
N MET A 63 5.78 6.50 3.64
CA MET A 63 5.87 7.95 3.41
C MET A 63 7.29 8.49 3.51
N LYS A 64 8.10 7.98 4.44
CA LYS A 64 9.49 8.39 4.58
C LYS A 64 10.32 8.06 3.33
N LEU A 65 9.92 7.03 2.57
CA LEU A 65 10.53 6.64 1.30
C LEU A 65 10.01 7.46 0.10
N LEU A 66 8.99 8.29 0.29
CA LEU A 66 8.43 9.10 -0.79
C LEU A 66 9.30 10.33 -1.05
N HIS A 67 9.82 10.45 -2.26
CA HIS A 67 10.54 11.64 -2.71
C HIS A 67 9.93 12.20 -4.01
N HIS A 68 9.04 13.16 -3.85
CA HIS A 68 8.34 13.81 -4.96
C HIS A 68 8.29 15.34 -4.73
N PRO A 69 8.49 16.18 -5.75
CA PRO A 69 8.48 17.64 -5.56
C PRO A 69 7.16 18.17 -4.97
N ASN A 70 6.03 17.54 -5.30
CA ASN A 70 4.70 17.94 -4.83
C ASN A 70 4.21 17.17 -3.60
N ILE A 71 5.08 16.48 -2.87
CA ILE A 71 4.77 15.84 -1.57
C ILE A 71 5.71 16.43 -0.51
N VAL A 72 5.18 16.72 0.68
CA VAL A 72 6.00 17.15 1.81
C VAL A 72 6.92 16.01 2.26
N ARG A 73 8.24 16.23 2.25
CA ARG A 73 9.23 15.22 2.64
C ARG A 73 9.24 15.01 4.15
N ILE A 74 9.27 13.75 4.59
CA ILE A 74 9.64 13.39 5.97
C ILE A 74 11.17 13.28 6.05
N HIS A 75 11.77 14.01 6.98
CA HIS A 75 13.19 13.95 7.25
C HIS A 75 13.51 12.87 8.31
N GLU A 76 12.76 12.85 9.41
CA GLU A 76 13.09 12.05 10.58
C GLU A 76 11.84 11.77 11.43
N VAL A 77 11.83 10.63 12.13
CA VAL A 77 10.77 10.28 13.09
C VAL A 77 11.41 10.00 14.44
N ILE A 78 11.01 10.75 15.47
CA ILE A 78 11.57 10.65 16.81
C ILE A 78 10.48 10.17 17.77
N GLY A 79 10.80 9.15 18.57
CA GLY A 79 9.92 8.68 19.64
C GLY A 79 10.30 9.22 21.01
N SER A 80 9.28 9.45 21.84
CA SER A 80 9.42 9.59 23.28
C SER A 80 8.51 8.59 23.99
N LYS A 81 8.45 8.59 25.33
CA LYS A 81 7.54 7.70 26.08
C LYS A 81 6.06 7.91 25.71
N THR A 82 5.64 9.15 25.47
CA THR A 82 4.22 9.50 25.28
C THR A 82 3.89 10.08 23.90
N LYS A 83 4.89 10.55 23.14
CA LYS A 83 4.68 11.23 21.86
C LYS A 83 5.55 10.65 20.74
N ILE A 84 5.06 10.76 19.52
CA ILE A 84 5.81 10.57 18.27
C ILE A 84 5.95 11.95 17.61
N TYR A 85 7.16 12.27 17.16
CA TYR A 85 7.49 13.52 16.47
C TYR A 85 7.90 13.17 15.05
N ILE A 86 7.15 13.67 14.06
CA ILE A 86 7.47 13.52 12.64
C ILE A 86 8.05 14.85 12.17
N VAL A 87 9.33 14.85 11.83
CA VAL A 87 10.06 16.00 11.32
C VAL A 87 9.92 16.03 9.80
N MET A 88 9.43 17.14 9.27
CA MET A 88 9.04 17.30 7.88
C MET A 88 9.63 18.58 7.29
N GLU A 89 9.68 18.62 5.96
CA GLU A 89 9.97 19.84 5.19
C GLU A 89 9.05 20.98 5.63
N HIS A 90 9.61 22.16 5.89
CA HIS A 90 8.83 23.37 6.13
C HIS A 90 8.49 24.07 4.82
N VAL A 91 7.19 24.10 4.48
CA VAL A 91 6.67 24.80 3.31
C VAL A 91 6.22 26.20 3.69
N SER A 92 6.86 27.23 3.14
CA SER A 92 6.74 28.62 3.63
C SER A 92 5.61 29.46 3.00
N GLY A 93 4.96 29.01 1.92
CA GLY A 93 3.97 29.80 1.18
C GLY A 93 2.52 29.65 1.67
N GLY A 94 2.30 28.94 2.79
CA GLY A 94 0.97 28.81 3.41
C GLY A 94 0.11 27.71 2.79
N GLN A 95 -1.17 27.70 3.15
CA GLN A 95 -2.16 26.74 2.64
C GLN A 95 -2.81 27.25 1.35
N LEU A 96 -3.33 26.33 0.53
CA LEU A 96 -4.12 26.68 -0.64
C LEU A 96 -5.39 27.45 -0.26
N THR A 97 -6.00 27.13 0.89
CA THR A 97 -7.14 27.86 1.47
C THR A 97 -6.85 29.35 1.65
N ASP A 98 -5.65 29.70 2.15
CA ASP A 98 -5.23 31.09 2.32
C ASP A 98 -5.29 31.80 0.96
N LYS A 99 -4.71 31.21 -0.08
CA LYS A 99 -4.75 31.75 -1.44
C LYS A 99 -6.17 31.90 -1.97
N MET A 100 -7.01 30.89 -1.78
CA MET A 100 -8.42 30.90 -2.19
C MET A 100 -9.25 31.95 -1.43
N SER A 101 -8.86 32.33 -0.21
CA SER A 101 -9.57 33.37 0.55
C SER A 101 -9.42 34.78 -0.05
N TYR A 102 -8.32 35.03 -0.78
CA TYR A 102 -8.04 36.34 -1.40
C TYR A 102 -8.60 36.47 -2.82
N VAL A 103 -9.01 35.37 -3.44
CA VAL A 103 -9.46 35.35 -4.84
C VAL A 103 -10.80 34.66 -4.98
N LYS A 104 -11.69 35.20 -5.81
CA LYS A 104 -13.02 34.61 -6.00
C LYS A 104 -12.95 33.22 -6.64
N LYS A 105 -12.04 33.03 -7.60
CA LYS A 105 -11.74 31.76 -8.28
C LYS A 105 -10.32 31.86 -8.85
N LEU A 106 -9.70 30.72 -9.16
CA LEU A 106 -8.47 30.70 -9.93
C LEU A 106 -8.75 30.81 -11.43
N GLU A 107 -7.78 31.36 -12.15
CA GLU A 107 -7.79 31.31 -13.61
C GLU A 107 -7.48 29.89 -14.09
N GLU A 108 -8.02 29.54 -15.25
CA GLU A 108 -8.00 28.15 -15.72
C GLU A 108 -6.59 27.57 -15.85
N TRP A 109 -5.63 28.36 -16.35
CA TRP A 109 -4.25 27.93 -16.50
C TRP A 109 -3.58 27.63 -15.14
N GLU A 110 -3.90 28.42 -14.12
CA GLU A 110 -3.36 28.28 -12.77
C GLU A 110 -4.01 27.10 -12.05
N ALA A 111 -5.33 26.98 -12.14
CA ALA A 111 -6.08 25.84 -11.62
C ALA A 111 -5.60 24.52 -12.25
N ARG A 112 -5.36 24.51 -13.57
CA ARG A 112 -4.81 23.34 -14.26
C ARG A 112 -3.43 22.97 -13.74
N LYS A 113 -2.51 23.94 -13.62
CA LYS A 113 -1.16 23.69 -13.10
C LYS A 113 -1.19 23.07 -11.70
N LEU A 114 -2.03 23.61 -10.80
CA LEU A 114 -2.18 23.06 -9.45
C LEU A 114 -2.79 21.66 -9.47
N TYR A 115 -3.80 21.43 -10.31
CA TYR A 115 -4.43 20.13 -10.44
C TYR A 115 -3.46 19.08 -11.02
N GLN A 116 -2.65 19.44 -12.01
CA GLN A 116 -1.60 18.56 -12.55
C GLN A 116 -0.62 18.14 -11.45
N GLN A 117 -0.14 19.09 -10.64
CA GLN A 117 0.75 18.80 -9.51
C GLN A 117 0.09 17.93 -8.43
N LEU A 118 -1.21 18.11 -8.19
CA LEU A 118 -1.99 17.28 -7.27
C LEU A 118 -2.08 15.84 -7.79
N ILE A 119 -2.45 15.67 -9.06
CA ILE A 119 -2.59 14.35 -9.68
C ILE A 119 -1.24 13.64 -9.75
N ASP A 120 -0.15 14.32 -10.08
CA ASP A 120 1.20 13.73 -10.07
C ASP A 120 1.59 13.22 -8.67
N ALA A 121 1.31 14.00 -7.62
CA ALA A 121 1.56 13.58 -6.23
C ALA A 121 0.71 12.37 -5.82
N VAL A 122 -0.57 12.37 -6.19
CA VAL A 122 -1.51 11.28 -5.86
C VAL A 122 -1.14 10.00 -6.61
N ASP A 123 -0.81 10.10 -7.91
CA ASP A 123 -0.34 8.97 -8.72
C ASP A 123 0.92 8.33 -8.11
N TYR A 124 1.90 9.17 -7.76
CA TYR A 124 3.16 8.72 -7.16
C TYR A 124 2.95 7.94 -5.85
N CYS A 125 1.98 8.34 -5.04
CA CYS A 125 1.60 7.67 -3.80
C CYS A 125 0.81 6.38 -4.04
N HIS A 126 -0.19 6.42 -4.93
CA HIS A 126 -1.04 5.26 -5.26
C HIS A 126 -0.20 4.11 -5.80
N ASN A 127 0.80 4.40 -6.64
CA ASN A 127 1.75 3.43 -7.18
C ASN A 127 2.63 2.76 -6.09
N LYS A 128 2.65 3.29 -4.86
CA LYS A 128 3.36 2.72 -3.70
C LYS A 128 2.39 2.18 -2.63
N GLY A 129 1.11 2.04 -2.97
CA GLY A 129 0.08 1.55 -2.06
C GLY A 129 -0.27 2.52 -0.92
N VAL A 130 0.06 3.80 -1.06
CA VAL A 130 -0.29 4.85 -0.10
C VAL A 130 -1.47 5.65 -0.64
N TYR A 131 -2.55 5.71 0.12
CA TYR A 131 -3.74 6.48 -0.19
C TYR A 131 -3.91 7.59 0.85
N HIS A 132 -4.30 8.78 0.43
CA HIS A 132 -4.39 9.92 1.34
C HIS A 132 -5.65 9.86 2.21
N ARG A 133 -6.82 9.64 1.59
CA ARG A 133 -8.14 9.46 2.22
C ARG A 133 -8.72 10.68 2.96
N ASP A 134 -8.05 11.83 2.88
CA ASP A 134 -8.46 13.10 3.49
C ASP A 134 -7.90 14.27 2.68
N LEU A 135 -7.96 14.17 1.34
CA LEU A 135 -7.52 15.25 0.47
C LEU A 135 -8.52 16.40 0.55
N LYS A 136 -8.01 17.57 0.92
CA LYS A 136 -8.76 18.82 1.04
C LYS A 136 -7.79 20.01 0.98
N PRO A 137 -8.24 21.22 0.64
CA PRO A 137 -7.38 22.39 0.51
C PRO A 137 -6.52 22.71 1.75
N GLU A 138 -6.96 22.36 2.95
CA GLU A 138 -6.21 22.53 4.20
C GLU A 138 -4.93 21.66 4.25
N ASN A 139 -4.95 20.51 3.56
CA ASN A 139 -3.80 19.60 3.45
C ASN A 139 -2.92 19.90 2.23
N LEU A 140 -3.25 20.95 1.47
CA LEU A 140 -2.52 21.40 0.29
C LEU A 140 -1.75 22.67 0.62
N LEU A 141 -0.43 22.58 0.64
CA LEU A 141 0.47 23.69 0.89
C LEU A 141 1.01 24.27 -0.41
N MET A 142 1.48 25.51 -0.35
CA MET A 142 2.08 26.24 -1.46
C MET A 142 3.51 26.62 -1.10
N ASP A 143 4.48 26.34 -1.98
CA ASP A 143 5.82 26.87 -1.81
C ASP A 143 5.91 28.35 -2.24
N HIS A 144 7.06 28.98 -2.00
CA HIS A 144 7.31 30.39 -2.38
C HIS A 144 7.31 30.64 -3.90
N LYS A 145 7.37 29.58 -4.72
CA LYS A 145 7.31 29.64 -6.19
C LYS A 145 5.90 29.38 -6.72
N GLY A 146 4.92 29.17 -5.82
CA GLY A 146 3.55 28.86 -6.18
C GLY A 146 3.36 27.43 -6.69
N ASN A 147 4.20 26.48 -6.27
CA ASN A 147 3.97 25.06 -6.51
C ASN A 147 3.25 24.40 -5.33
N LEU A 148 2.38 23.45 -5.65
CA LEU A 148 1.66 22.63 -4.70
C LEU A 148 2.59 21.65 -3.98
N LYS A 149 2.39 21.48 -2.67
CA LYS A 149 2.90 20.37 -1.87
C LYS A 149 1.80 19.76 -1.03
N VAL A 150 1.50 18.49 -1.29
CA VAL A 150 0.54 17.73 -0.50
C VAL A 150 1.20 17.31 0.82
N SER A 151 0.55 17.66 1.93
CA SER A 151 0.95 17.29 3.29
C SER A 151 0.02 16.22 3.86
N ASP A 152 0.35 15.67 5.03
CA ASP A 152 -0.59 14.85 5.83
C ASP A 152 -1.11 13.55 5.18
N PHE A 153 -0.38 13.01 4.20
CA PHE A 153 -0.55 11.62 3.76
C PHE A 153 -0.47 10.64 4.95
N GLY A 154 -1.09 9.46 4.82
CA GLY A 154 -0.79 8.29 5.67
C GLY A 154 -1.05 8.45 7.18
N LEU A 155 -1.81 9.46 7.59
CA LEU A 155 -2.22 9.67 8.99
C LEU A 155 -3.74 9.82 9.13
N SER A 156 -4.48 9.78 8.02
CA SER A 156 -5.94 9.73 7.99
C SER A 156 -6.49 8.47 8.66
N ALA A 157 -5.72 7.38 8.68
CA ALA A 157 -6.06 6.18 9.43
C ALA A 157 -6.34 6.48 10.92
N LEU A 158 -5.61 7.42 11.53
CA LEU A 158 -5.78 7.80 12.94
C LEU A 158 -7.13 8.47 13.26
N GLN A 159 -7.94 8.78 12.25
CA GLN A 159 -9.30 9.26 12.47
C GLN A 159 -10.19 8.09 12.94
N LYS A 160 -10.84 8.24 14.11
CA LYS A 160 -11.59 7.17 14.77
C LYS A 160 -12.59 6.46 13.82
N PRO A 161 -12.50 5.13 13.64
CA PRO A 161 -13.56 4.36 13.00
C PRO A 161 -14.84 4.48 13.83
N GLY A 162 -15.94 4.92 13.22
CA GLY A 162 -17.23 5.02 13.92
C GLY A 162 -17.44 6.31 14.72
N GLY A 163 -16.52 7.27 14.65
CA GLY A 163 -16.87 8.66 14.95
C GLY A 163 -17.82 9.14 13.85
N ILE A 164 -19.13 8.92 14.00
CA ILE A 164 -20.15 9.69 13.26
C ILE A 164 -19.65 11.13 13.24
N LEU A 165 -19.24 11.65 12.09
CA LEU A 165 -19.34 13.03 11.57
C LEU A 165 -19.69 14.15 12.57
N THR A 166 -19.10 14.15 13.78
CA THR A 166 -19.48 15.01 14.93
C THR A 166 -18.26 15.53 15.67
N THR A 167 -17.04 15.36 15.14
CA THR A 167 -15.96 16.25 15.59
C THR A 167 -16.03 17.51 14.74
N ALA A 168 -16.48 18.59 15.38
CA ALA A 168 -16.81 19.89 14.82
C ALA A 168 -15.62 20.67 14.22
N CYS A 169 -14.81 20.05 13.34
CA CYS A 169 -13.61 20.67 12.75
C CYS A 169 -13.30 20.24 11.29
N GLY A 170 -14.21 19.59 10.56
CA GLY A 170 -13.97 19.24 9.14
C GLY A 170 -15.23 19.25 8.28
N SER A 171 -15.13 19.81 7.08
CA SER A 171 -16.24 19.85 6.12
C SER A 171 -16.32 18.51 5.37
N PRO A 172 -17.41 17.73 5.47
CA PRO A 172 -17.55 16.44 4.78
C PRO A 172 -17.69 16.59 3.25
N CYS A 173 -17.59 17.81 2.72
CA CYS A 173 -17.80 18.13 1.31
C CYS A 173 -16.79 17.50 0.35
N TYR A 174 -15.62 17.06 0.85
CA TYR A 174 -14.59 16.37 0.05
C TYR A 174 -14.72 14.85 0.08
N VAL A 175 -15.57 14.30 0.96
CA VAL A 175 -15.67 12.86 1.21
C VAL A 175 -16.45 12.19 0.07
N ALA A 176 -15.92 11.05 -0.42
CA ALA A 176 -16.57 10.27 -1.46
C ALA A 176 -17.86 9.58 -0.96
N PRO A 177 -18.86 9.32 -1.82
CA PRO A 177 -20.13 8.70 -1.44
C PRO A 177 -19.99 7.38 -0.68
N GLU A 178 -19.05 6.53 -1.07
CA GLU A 178 -18.83 5.21 -0.49
C GLU A 178 -18.32 5.27 0.97
N LEU A 179 -17.61 6.34 1.34
CA LEU A 179 -17.13 6.56 2.70
C LEU A 179 -18.28 6.89 3.67
N LEU A 180 -19.40 7.44 3.17
CA LEU A 180 -20.59 7.70 3.97
C LEU A 180 -21.34 6.41 4.35
N LEU A 181 -21.11 5.31 3.62
CA LEU A 181 -21.84 4.05 3.76
C LEU A 181 -21.17 3.05 4.72
N ASN A 182 -20.04 3.40 5.36
CA ASN A 182 -19.32 2.60 6.37
C ASN A 182 -19.00 1.15 5.96
N LYS A 183 -18.91 0.87 4.65
CA LYS A 183 -18.39 -0.39 4.11
C LYS A 183 -16.97 -0.11 3.60
N GLY A 184 -16.07 -1.10 3.69
CA GLY A 184 -14.70 -0.94 3.19
C GLY A 184 -14.67 -0.27 1.81
N TYR A 185 -13.76 0.69 1.63
CA TYR A 185 -13.75 1.57 0.46
C TYR A 185 -12.43 1.44 -0.32
N ASN A 186 -12.50 1.71 -1.63
CA ASN A 186 -11.31 1.82 -2.47
C ASN A 186 -10.67 3.20 -2.25
N GLY A 187 -9.48 3.21 -1.61
CA GLY A 187 -8.77 4.45 -1.29
C GLY A 187 -8.39 5.27 -2.54
N ALA A 188 -8.07 4.61 -3.65
CA ALA A 188 -7.72 5.31 -4.89
C ALA A 188 -8.92 6.07 -5.46
N ALA A 189 -10.08 5.41 -5.55
CA ALA A 189 -11.31 6.04 -6.05
C ALA A 189 -11.78 7.19 -5.15
N ALA A 190 -11.62 7.05 -3.83
CA ALA A 190 -11.98 8.10 -2.88
C ALA A 190 -11.07 9.35 -3.00
N ASP A 191 -9.77 9.15 -3.20
CA ASP A 191 -8.83 10.25 -3.45
C ASP A 191 -9.17 10.98 -4.77
N VAL A 192 -9.55 10.25 -5.83
CA VAL A 192 -9.98 10.84 -7.11
C VAL A 192 -11.20 11.74 -6.92
N TRP A 193 -12.21 11.29 -6.16
CA TRP A 193 -13.38 12.12 -5.84
C TRP A 193 -12.96 13.41 -5.15
N SER A 194 -12.12 13.30 -4.13
CA SER A 194 -11.61 14.44 -3.36
C SER A 194 -10.84 15.43 -4.24
N CYS A 195 -10.00 14.93 -5.16
CA CYS A 195 -9.31 15.74 -6.17
C CYS A 195 -10.30 16.49 -7.08
N GLY A 196 -11.42 15.84 -7.45
CA GLY A 196 -12.50 16.48 -8.21
C GLY A 196 -13.17 17.62 -7.46
N VAL A 197 -13.45 17.43 -6.17
CA VAL A 197 -14.03 18.48 -5.32
C VAL A 197 -13.09 19.69 -5.26
N ILE A 198 -11.79 19.46 -5.04
CA ILE A 198 -10.76 20.51 -5.04
C ILE A 198 -10.71 21.23 -6.39
N LEU A 199 -10.67 20.51 -7.51
CA LEU A 199 -10.66 21.10 -8.85
C LEU A 199 -11.90 21.96 -9.11
N PHE A 200 -13.08 21.45 -8.75
CA PHE A 200 -14.32 22.21 -8.89
C PHE A 200 -14.25 23.49 -8.06
N GLU A 201 -13.83 23.40 -6.81
CA GLU A 201 -13.78 24.52 -5.89
C GLU A 201 -12.84 25.64 -6.36
N ILE A 202 -11.63 25.30 -6.81
CA ILE A 202 -10.68 26.30 -7.31
C ILE A 202 -11.14 26.96 -8.61
N LEU A 203 -11.89 26.25 -9.47
CA LEU A 203 -12.44 26.79 -10.72
C LEU A 203 -13.75 27.58 -10.51
N ALA A 204 -14.57 27.17 -9.55
CA ALA A 204 -15.89 27.75 -9.30
C ALA A 204 -15.89 28.84 -8.23
N GLY A 205 -14.92 28.83 -7.30
CA GLY A 205 -14.96 29.65 -6.09
C GLY A 205 -15.96 29.19 -5.05
N ARG A 206 -16.50 27.97 -5.20
CA ARG A 206 -17.49 27.37 -4.30
C ARG A 206 -17.44 25.85 -4.43
N LEU A 207 -17.87 25.15 -3.40
CA LEU A 207 -17.95 23.69 -3.41
C LEU A 207 -19.02 23.18 -4.40
N PRO A 208 -18.81 21.99 -5.00
CA PRO A 208 -19.83 21.32 -5.82
C PRO A 208 -21.02 20.86 -4.98
N PHE A 209 -20.74 20.34 -3.78
CA PHE A 209 -21.71 19.86 -2.81
C PHE A 209 -21.63 20.71 -1.54
N ASP A 210 -22.69 21.43 -1.24
CA ASP A 210 -22.81 22.20 -0.01
C ASP A 210 -24.29 22.28 0.41
N ASP A 211 -24.52 22.16 1.72
CA ASP A 211 -25.83 22.34 2.33
C ASP A 211 -25.68 22.57 3.84
N ARG A 212 -26.52 23.44 4.41
CA ARG A 212 -26.55 23.67 5.87
C ARG A 212 -27.04 22.45 6.63
N ASN A 213 -27.86 21.61 6.00
CA ASN A 213 -28.35 20.37 6.59
C ASN A 213 -27.47 19.21 6.12
N LEU A 214 -26.78 18.56 7.05
CA LEU A 214 -25.89 17.42 6.77
C LEU A 214 -26.57 16.28 6.01
N ILE A 215 -27.85 16.01 6.28
CA ILE A 215 -28.59 14.94 5.58
C ILE A 215 -28.79 15.33 4.11
N ASN A 216 -29.08 16.59 3.81
CA ASN A 216 -29.20 17.08 2.44
C ASN A 216 -27.84 17.10 1.73
N LEU A 217 -26.79 17.51 2.44
CA LEU A 217 -25.42 17.43 1.92
C LEU A 217 -25.06 15.99 1.53
N TYR A 218 -25.31 15.00 2.39
CA TYR A 218 -25.08 13.60 2.07
C TYR A 218 -25.94 13.12 0.91
N LYS A 219 -27.21 13.53 0.81
CA LYS A 219 -28.04 13.22 -0.36
C LYS A 219 -27.46 13.77 -1.65
N LYS A 220 -26.94 15.01 -1.63
CA LYS A 220 -26.29 15.63 -2.80
C LYS A 220 -25.02 14.87 -3.18
N ILE A 221 -24.17 14.57 -2.20
CA ILE A 221 -22.93 13.78 -2.42
C ILE A 221 -23.27 12.40 -2.99
N SER A 222 -24.18 11.64 -2.36
CA SER A 222 -24.56 10.29 -2.79
C SER A 222 -25.17 10.23 -4.18
N ARG A 223 -25.83 11.31 -4.63
CA ARG A 223 -26.44 11.39 -5.97
C ARG A 223 -25.55 12.12 -6.98
N ALA A 224 -24.39 12.60 -6.57
CA ALA A 224 -23.59 13.57 -7.33
C ALA A 224 -24.46 14.73 -7.88
N GLU A 225 -25.28 15.33 -7.03
CA GLU A 225 -26.13 16.47 -7.37
C GLU A 225 -25.37 17.79 -7.22
N TYR A 226 -24.93 18.37 -8.34
CA TYR A 226 -24.22 19.64 -8.40
C TYR A 226 -24.56 20.41 -9.68
N THR A 227 -24.23 21.70 -9.72
CA THR A 227 -24.45 22.56 -10.90
C THR A 227 -23.16 23.23 -11.34
N PHE A 228 -22.86 23.19 -12.63
CA PHE A 228 -21.71 23.90 -13.19
C PHE A 228 -21.98 25.40 -13.32
N PRO A 229 -21.05 26.26 -12.92
CA PRO A 229 -21.07 27.66 -13.30
C PRO A 229 -21.01 27.86 -14.82
N LEU A 230 -21.54 29.00 -15.29
CA LEU A 230 -21.63 29.32 -16.73
C LEU A 230 -20.27 29.39 -17.43
N TRP A 231 -19.21 29.78 -16.70
CA TRP A 231 -17.86 29.93 -17.23
C TRP A 231 -17.08 28.62 -17.37
N PHE A 232 -17.64 27.48 -16.96
CA PHE A 232 -16.95 26.19 -17.13
C PHE A 232 -16.93 25.78 -18.60
N THR A 233 -15.73 25.43 -19.08
CA THR A 233 -15.51 24.95 -20.45
C THR A 233 -16.05 23.53 -20.63
N LYS A 234 -16.25 23.11 -21.89
CA LYS A 234 -16.71 21.74 -22.21
C LYS A 234 -15.74 20.68 -21.68
N GLY A 235 -14.43 20.92 -21.75
CA GLY A 235 -13.40 20.01 -21.24
C GLY A 235 -13.48 19.83 -19.73
N GLN A 236 -13.57 20.94 -18.97
CA GLN A 236 -13.72 20.90 -17.51
C GLN A 236 -14.98 20.13 -17.09
N LYS A 237 -16.10 20.38 -17.75
CA LYS A 237 -17.37 19.68 -17.48
C LYS A 237 -17.25 18.19 -17.74
N LYS A 238 -16.65 17.79 -18.87
CA LYS A 238 -16.45 16.38 -19.24
C LYS A 238 -15.58 15.66 -18.20
N LEU A 239 -14.45 16.25 -17.81
CA LEU A 239 -13.55 15.68 -16.81
C LEU A 239 -14.26 15.52 -15.45
N LEU A 240 -14.85 16.60 -14.92
CA LEU A 240 -15.53 16.57 -13.62
C LEU A 240 -16.76 15.65 -13.60
N PHE A 241 -17.46 15.52 -14.72
CA PHE A 241 -18.56 14.57 -14.85
C PHE A 241 -18.08 13.11 -14.66
N ARG A 242 -16.92 12.74 -15.20
CA ARG A 242 -16.33 11.40 -15.00
C ARG A 242 -15.73 11.21 -13.59
N ILE A 243 -15.26 12.28 -12.95
CA ILE A 243 -14.74 12.25 -11.58
C ILE A 243 -15.87 12.07 -10.56
N PHE A 244 -16.99 12.76 -10.75
CA PHE A 244 -18.14 12.69 -9.84
C PHE A 244 -19.11 11.54 -10.17
N ASP A 245 -18.61 10.41 -10.68
CA ASP A 245 -19.39 9.18 -10.73
C ASP A 245 -19.56 8.62 -9.30
N PRO A 246 -20.80 8.49 -8.78
CA PRO A 246 -21.03 7.95 -7.44
C PRO A 246 -20.58 6.49 -7.29
N ASN A 247 -20.52 5.73 -8.39
CA ASN A 247 -20.05 4.36 -8.38
C ASN A 247 -18.50 4.33 -8.49
N PRO A 248 -17.78 3.94 -7.42
CA PRO A 248 -16.32 3.98 -7.41
C PRO A 248 -15.67 3.06 -8.45
N ARG A 249 -16.40 2.06 -8.99
CA ARG A 249 -15.89 1.17 -10.05
C ARG A 249 -15.97 1.79 -11.45
N MET A 250 -16.88 2.73 -11.66
CA MET A 250 -17.07 3.43 -12.94
C MET A 250 -16.39 4.80 -12.96
N ARG A 251 -16.04 5.31 -11.77
CA ARG A 251 -15.29 6.55 -11.59
C ARG A 251 -13.96 6.49 -12.32
N ILE A 252 -13.64 7.56 -13.03
CA ILE A 252 -12.38 7.72 -13.76
C ILE A 252 -11.18 7.45 -12.85
N THR A 253 -10.15 6.83 -13.41
CA THR A 253 -8.90 6.54 -12.71
C THR A 253 -7.86 7.64 -12.95
N ILE A 254 -6.82 7.69 -12.10
CA ILE A 254 -5.71 8.64 -12.26
C ILE A 254 -5.03 8.53 -13.64
N PRO A 255 -4.70 7.34 -14.17
CA PRO A 255 -4.17 7.22 -15.53
C PRO A 255 -5.08 7.84 -16.61
N GLU A 256 -6.40 7.65 -16.50
CA GLU A 256 -7.35 8.21 -17.44
C GLU A 256 -7.52 9.74 -17.27
N ILE A 257 -7.36 10.29 -16.06
CA ILE A 257 -7.31 11.74 -15.82
C ILE A 257 -6.08 12.33 -16.50
N ILE A 258 -4.92 11.68 -16.36
CA ILE A 258 -3.67 12.12 -17.00
C ILE A 258 -3.86 12.17 -18.52
N GLU A 259 -4.55 11.20 -19.12
CA GLU A 259 -4.81 11.16 -20.57
C GLU A 259 -5.89 12.15 -21.05
N ASP A 260 -6.59 12.86 -20.17
CA ASP A 260 -7.64 13.81 -20.54
C ASP A 260 -7.10 15.04 -21.29
N GLU A 261 -7.82 15.49 -22.32
CA GLU A 261 -7.44 16.63 -23.16
C GLU A 261 -7.29 17.94 -22.38
N TRP A 262 -8.16 18.18 -21.38
CA TRP A 262 -8.07 19.39 -20.57
C TRP A 262 -6.85 19.33 -19.64
N PHE A 263 -6.51 18.14 -19.14
CA PHE A 263 -5.34 17.90 -18.30
C PHE A 263 -4.03 18.03 -19.07
N GLN A 264 -3.93 17.45 -20.27
CA GLN A 264 -2.70 17.43 -21.08
C GLN A 264 -2.22 18.80 -21.56
N LYS A 265 -3.08 19.82 -21.53
CA LYS A 265 -2.70 21.17 -21.98
C LYS A 265 -1.58 21.75 -21.10
N ASP A 266 -0.46 22.10 -21.74
CA ASP A 266 0.76 22.64 -21.11
C ASP A 266 1.33 21.73 -19.99
N TYR A 267 0.99 20.44 -20.00
CA TYR A 267 1.37 19.51 -18.95
C TYR A 267 2.85 19.14 -19.03
N VAL A 268 3.55 19.37 -17.92
CA VAL A 268 4.92 18.90 -17.70
C VAL A 268 4.89 18.04 -16.43
N PRO A 269 5.08 16.71 -16.55
CA PRO A 269 5.06 15.82 -15.41
C PRO A 269 6.15 16.18 -14.41
N ALA A 270 5.80 16.15 -13.14
CA ALA A 270 6.76 16.14 -12.06
C ALA A 270 7.49 14.78 -12.02
N CYS A 271 8.81 14.78 -12.27
CA CYS A 271 9.61 13.59 -12.03
C CYS A 271 9.83 13.43 -10.52
N GLY A 272 9.53 12.24 -9.98
CA GLY A 272 10.07 11.83 -8.68
C GLY A 272 11.59 11.82 -8.75
N TYR A 273 12.24 12.22 -7.66
CA TYR A 273 13.70 12.07 -7.55
C TYR A 273 13.99 10.60 -7.26
N GLU A 274 15.11 10.08 -7.77
CA GLU A 274 15.57 8.73 -7.41
C GLU A 274 15.67 8.61 -5.88
N ILE A 275 15.41 7.40 -5.37
CA ILE A 275 15.47 7.09 -3.95
C ILE A 275 16.90 7.43 -3.48
N ASP A 276 17.01 8.39 -2.58
CA ASP A 276 18.28 8.69 -1.92
C ASP A 276 18.66 7.46 -1.08
N ASP A 277 19.76 6.79 -1.41
CA ASP A 277 20.27 5.57 -0.75
C ASP A 277 20.52 5.75 0.77
N LYS A 278 20.31 6.96 1.31
CA LYS A 278 20.54 7.35 2.71
C LYS A 278 19.27 7.56 3.54
N ILE A 279 18.13 6.98 3.16
CA ILE A 279 16.93 7.01 4.02
C ILE A 279 16.98 5.91 5.08
N HIS A 280 17.35 6.28 6.31
CA HIS A 280 17.40 5.37 7.46
C HIS A 280 15.98 5.09 8.00
N LEU A 281 15.49 3.85 7.98
CA LEU A 281 14.13 3.52 8.46
C LEU A 281 14.06 3.12 9.95
N ASP A 282 15.18 2.87 10.60
CA ASP A 282 15.17 2.34 11.98
C ASP A 282 14.65 3.34 13.01
N ASP A 283 14.64 4.63 12.67
CA ASP A 283 14.07 5.68 13.52
C ASP A 283 12.54 5.54 13.65
N VAL A 284 11.85 5.11 12.59
CA VAL A 284 10.42 4.79 12.63
C VAL A 284 10.17 3.56 13.50
N ASN A 285 11.07 2.58 13.51
CA ASN A 285 10.96 1.41 14.37
C ASN A 285 11.13 1.83 15.83
N ALA A 286 12.26 2.47 16.15
CA ALA A 286 12.58 2.95 17.49
C ALA A 286 11.49 3.87 18.07
N ALA A 287 10.88 4.71 17.22
CA ALA A 287 9.81 5.58 17.66
C ALA A 287 8.55 4.84 18.14
N PHE A 288 8.27 3.67 17.57
CA PHE A 288 7.10 2.83 17.86
C PHE A 288 7.42 1.64 18.79
N ASP A 289 8.67 1.20 18.92
CA ASP A 289 9.08 0.11 19.81
C ASP A 289 9.01 0.53 21.28
N SER A 290 9.26 1.80 21.57
CA SER A 290 9.05 2.40 22.90
C SER A 290 7.59 2.39 23.39
N ILE A 291 6.66 1.86 22.59
CA ILE A 291 5.25 1.61 22.97
C ILE A 291 5.09 0.26 23.70
N GLU A 292 6.04 -0.68 23.56
CA GLU A 292 5.88 -2.08 24.01
C GLU A 292 5.98 -2.30 25.53
N ILE A 293 6.43 -1.31 26.29
CA ILE A 293 6.72 -1.49 27.73
C ILE A 293 5.46 -1.59 28.62
N ALA A 294 4.24 -1.34 28.11
CA ALA A 294 3.05 -1.27 28.95
C ALA A 294 2.14 -2.53 28.96
N THR A 295 2.35 -3.54 28.11
CA THR A 295 1.35 -4.63 27.96
C THR A 295 1.88 -6.06 27.95
N GLU A 296 3.16 -6.32 28.19
CA GLU A 296 3.66 -7.70 28.26
C GLU A 296 3.53 -8.30 29.67
N THR A 297 2.37 -8.88 29.97
CA THR A 297 2.30 -9.99 30.92
C THR A 297 2.93 -11.20 30.25
N LYS A 298 4.17 -11.52 30.67
CA LYS A 298 4.98 -12.65 30.19
C LYS A 298 4.20 -13.96 30.18
N ILE A 299 4.02 -14.56 29.01
CA ILE A 299 3.75 -16.00 28.88
C ILE A 299 5.12 -16.69 28.68
N PRO A 300 5.49 -17.70 29.50
CA PRO A 300 6.79 -18.35 29.38
C PRO A 300 6.86 -19.24 28.13
N LYS A 301 8.02 -19.24 27.46
CA LYS A 301 8.39 -20.24 26.46
C LYS A 301 8.49 -21.61 27.12
N SER A 302 7.66 -22.57 26.70
CA SER A 302 7.90 -24.00 26.94
C SER A 302 7.49 -24.87 25.74
N SER A 303 8.49 -25.62 25.25
CA SER A 303 8.45 -27.01 24.74
C SER A 303 7.33 -27.49 23.79
N SER A 304 7.80 -27.92 22.60
CA SER A 304 7.33 -29.08 21.82
C SER A 304 5.83 -29.24 21.53
N PHE A 305 5.19 -28.22 20.99
CA PHE A 305 3.95 -28.43 20.25
C PHE A 305 4.24 -28.32 18.75
N ILE A 306 4.10 -29.44 18.04
CA ILE A 306 4.00 -29.47 16.58
C ILE A 306 2.74 -28.66 16.24
N ASN A 307 2.93 -27.50 15.61
CA ASN A 307 1.83 -26.63 15.20
C ASN A 307 1.04 -27.33 14.06
N ALA A 308 -0.24 -27.00 13.89
CA ALA A 308 -1.06 -27.48 12.77
C ALA A 308 -0.37 -27.25 11.42
N PHE A 309 0.38 -26.14 11.27
CA PHE A 309 1.21 -25.88 10.09
C PHE A 309 2.31 -26.93 9.86
N GLN A 310 2.90 -27.48 10.92
CA GLN A 310 3.90 -28.56 10.83
C GLN A 310 3.28 -29.91 10.45
N LEU A 311 2.06 -30.22 10.92
CA LEU A 311 1.33 -31.41 10.52
C LEU A 311 0.89 -31.37 9.05
N ILE A 312 0.44 -30.20 8.59
CA ILE A 312 -0.07 -30.01 7.22
C ILE A 312 1.06 -30.08 6.20
N ALA A 313 2.20 -29.43 6.46
CA ALA A 313 3.36 -29.43 5.57
C ALA A 313 4.03 -30.82 5.42
N MET A 314 3.77 -31.75 6.34
CA MET A 314 4.25 -33.13 6.27
C MET A 314 3.31 -34.07 5.49
N SER A 315 2.14 -33.61 5.05
CA SER A 315 1.18 -34.40 4.25
C SER A 315 1.54 -34.39 2.76
N GLN A 316 1.34 -35.51 2.05
CA GLN A 316 2.02 -35.73 0.77
C GLN A 316 1.49 -34.93 -0.44
N ASP A 317 0.28 -34.35 -0.42
CA ASP A 317 -0.36 -33.80 -1.63
C ASP A 317 -1.39 -32.67 -1.34
N LEU A 318 -1.12 -31.73 -0.43
CA LEU A 318 -2.06 -30.65 -0.13
C LEU A 318 -1.65 -29.31 -0.76
N ASP A 319 -2.35 -28.90 -1.82
CA ASP A 319 -2.37 -27.50 -2.28
C ASP A 319 -3.16 -26.67 -1.26
N LEU A 320 -2.46 -25.83 -0.49
CA LEU A 320 -3.06 -24.95 0.53
C LEU A 320 -3.59 -23.65 -0.06
N SER A 321 -3.55 -23.47 -1.39
CA SER A 321 -4.05 -22.27 -2.05
C SER A 321 -5.49 -21.96 -1.69
N GLY A 322 -6.33 -22.98 -1.55
CA GLY A 322 -7.76 -22.82 -1.22
C GLY A 322 -8.07 -22.50 0.24
N LEU A 323 -7.10 -22.66 1.16
CA LEU A 323 -7.34 -22.47 2.60
C LEU A 323 -7.02 -21.04 3.08
N PHE A 324 -6.22 -20.30 2.33
CA PHE A 324 -5.71 -18.97 2.70
C PHE A 324 -5.76 -17.96 1.53
N GLU A 325 -6.67 -18.15 0.58
CA GLU A 325 -7.01 -17.12 -0.40
C GLU A 325 -7.71 -15.94 0.30
N GLU A 326 -6.93 -15.01 0.85
CA GLU A 326 -7.45 -13.66 1.08
C GLU A 326 -7.64 -13.01 -0.30
N GLN A 327 -8.87 -13.01 -0.78
CA GLN A 327 -9.28 -12.23 -1.95
C GLN A 327 -9.40 -10.75 -1.57
N ASP A 328 -8.27 -10.13 -1.26
CA ASP A 328 -8.14 -8.68 -1.21
C ASP A 328 -7.42 -8.23 -2.50
N GLU A 329 -8.07 -7.40 -3.32
CA GLU A 329 -7.64 -7.06 -4.69
C GLU A 329 -6.22 -6.44 -4.75
N ASN A 330 -5.71 -5.95 -3.62
CA ASN A 330 -4.40 -5.29 -3.53
C ASN A 330 -3.30 -6.11 -2.83
N LYS A 331 -3.61 -7.26 -2.21
CA LYS A 331 -2.60 -8.12 -1.56
C LYS A 331 -2.96 -9.57 -1.77
N GLN A 332 -2.26 -10.21 -2.70
CA GLN A 332 -2.42 -11.62 -2.92
C GLN A 332 -1.34 -12.39 -2.19
N LYS A 333 -1.76 -13.34 -1.36
CA LYS A 333 -0.87 -14.29 -0.69
C LYS A 333 -1.20 -15.69 -1.17
N LYS A 334 -0.15 -16.48 -1.42
CA LYS A 334 -0.27 -17.91 -1.72
C LYS A 334 0.80 -18.67 -0.96
N MET A 335 0.43 -19.82 -0.41
CA MET A 335 1.37 -20.68 0.29
C MET A 335 1.58 -22.00 -0.45
N PHE A 336 2.82 -22.47 -0.47
CA PHE A 336 3.22 -23.75 -1.07
C PHE A 336 3.99 -24.61 -0.06
N GLY A 337 3.80 -25.93 -0.12
CA GLY A 337 4.67 -26.89 0.58
C GLY A 337 5.83 -27.33 -0.32
N SER A 338 7.00 -27.55 0.27
CA SER A 338 8.19 -28.07 -0.43
C SER A 338 8.83 -29.19 0.40
N LYS A 339 9.18 -30.32 -0.23
CA LYS A 339 9.93 -31.44 0.38
C LYS A 339 11.45 -31.31 0.14
N HIS A 340 11.95 -30.09 0.13
CA HIS A 340 13.36 -29.79 -0.12
C HIS A 340 13.93 -28.98 1.04
N THR A 341 15.26 -28.92 1.12
CA THR A 341 15.96 -28.00 2.03
C THR A 341 15.62 -26.54 1.68
N ILE A 342 15.91 -25.61 2.61
CA ILE A 342 15.71 -24.17 2.34
C ILE A 342 16.51 -23.75 1.10
N ASP A 343 17.77 -24.15 0.97
CA ASP A 343 18.63 -23.73 -0.13
C ASP A 343 18.18 -24.28 -1.49
N GLU A 344 17.70 -25.52 -1.54
CA GLU A 344 17.10 -26.09 -2.77
C GLU A 344 15.78 -25.39 -3.13
N THR A 345 14.96 -25.08 -2.12
CA THR A 345 13.70 -24.37 -2.31
C THR A 345 13.95 -22.95 -2.85
N ILE A 346 14.95 -22.24 -2.33
CA ILE A 346 15.35 -20.91 -2.81
C ILE A 346 15.86 -20.98 -4.25
N LYS A 347 16.67 -21.98 -4.61
CA LYS A 347 17.10 -22.18 -6.02
C LYS A 347 15.92 -22.40 -6.97
N LYS A 348 14.90 -23.16 -6.54
CA LYS A 348 13.68 -23.36 -7.32
C LYS A 348 12.86 -22.07 -7.45
N ILE A 349 12.81 -21.23 -6.42
CA ILE A 349 12.21 -19.88 -6.48
C ILE A 349 12.97 -18.98 -7.47
N GLU A 350 14.29 -18.99 -7.43
CA GLU A 350 15.14 -18.24 -8.36
C GLU A 350 14.92 -18.69 -9.81
N ALA A 351 14.83 -20.00 -10.06
CA ALA A 351 14.53 -20.55 -11.38
C ALA A 351 13.14 -20.12 -11.88
N ALA A 352 12.10 -20.26 -11.04
CA ALA A 352 10.75 -19.81 -11.37
C ALA A 352 10.69 -18.31 -11.71
N ALA A 353 11.47 -17.49 -11.01
CA ALA A 353 11.55 -16.06 -11.26
C ALA A 353 12.26 -15.74 -12.60
N MET A 354 13.24 -16.54 -13.00
CA MET A 354 13.90 -16.39 -14.30
C MET A 354 12.96 -16.72 -15.46
N ASP A 355 12.09 -17.73 -15.32
CA ASP A 355 11.10 -18.11 -16.34
C ASP A 355 10.16 -16.94 -16.70
N VAL A 356 9.77 -16.15 -15.70
CA VAL A 356 8.90 -14.97 -15.87
C VAL A 356 9.68 -13.66 -16.04
N SER A 357 10.98 -13.72 -16.36
CA SER A 357 11.84 -12.55 -16.58
C SER A 357 11.93 -11.57 -15.39
N LEU A 358 11.75 -12.07 -14.17
CA LEU A 358 11.98 -11.30 -12.94
C LEU A 358 13.47 -11.33 -12.56
N SER A 359 13.93 -10.22 -11.97
CA SER A 359 15.20 -10.12 -11.25
C SER A 359 14.96 -10.49 -9.81
N VAL A 360 15.94 -11.17 -9.23
CA VAL A 360 15.85 -11.76 -7.90
C VAL A 360 16.89 -11.11 -7.00
N GLU A 361 16.46 -10.65 -5.83
CA GLU A 361 17.29 -10.10 -4.78
C GLU A 361 17.10 -10.94 -3.51
N ARG A 362 18.16 -11.65 -3.11
CA ARG A 362 18.14 -12.46 -1.87
C ARG A 362 18.38 -11.54 -0.67
N MET A 363 17.39 -11.45 0.22
CA MET A 363 17.44 -10.56 1.39
C MET A 363 18.14 -11.24 2.57
N ASN A 364 17.90 -12.54 2.76
CA ASN A 364 18.57 -13.37 3.75
C ASN A 364 18.48 -14.85 3.34
N ASN A 365 18.88 -15.77 4.21
CA ASN A 365 18.91 -17.21 3.89
C ASN A 365 17.53 -17.80 3.56
N SER A 366 16.44 -17.20 4.06
CA SER A 366 15.07 -17.69 3.93
C SER A 366 14.14 -16.78 3.12
N LYS A 367 14.59 -15.61 2.65
CA LYS A 367 13.72 -14.59 2.05
C LYS A 367 14.30 -13.99 0.79
N VAL A 368 13.45 -13.88 -0.21
CA VAL A 368 13.78 -13.42 -1.56
C VAL A 368 12.76 -12.39 -2.01
N LYS A 369 13.22 -11.32 -2.66
CA LYS A 369 12.37 -10.37 -3.38
C LYS A 369 12.61 -10.50 -4.88
N MET A 370 11.56 -10.31 -5.65
CA MET A 370 11.56 -10.42 -7.09
C MET A 370 10.89 -9.19 -7.68
N HIS A 371 11.55 -8.56 -8.65
CA HIS A 371 11.10 -7.34 -9.32
C HIS A 371 11.38 -7.43 -10.83
N THR A 372 10.65 -6.72 -11.67
CA THR A 372 10.79 -6.80 -13.14
C THR A 372 12.18 -6.29 -13.61
N LYS A 373 12.81 -6.98 -14.58
CA LYS A 373 14.16 -6.63 -15.11
C LYS A 373 14.22 -5.40 -16.03
N GLN A 374 13.08 -4.83 -16.46
CA GLN A 374 13.07 -3.71 -17.40
C GLN A 374 13.34 -2.37 -16.70
N LYS A 375 14.21 -1.55 -17.31
CA LYS A 375 14.38 -0.13 -16.95
C LYS A 375 13.06 0.59 -17.13
N MET A 376 12.60 1.28 -16.09
CA MET A 376 11.44 2.16 -16.14
C MET A 376 11.55 3.14 -17.31
N THR A 377 10.73 2.94 -18.33
CA THR A 377 10.39 3.97 -19.31
C THR A 377 8.89 4.19 -19.24
N ARG A 378 8.46 5.45 -19.39
CA ARG A 378 7.10 5.97 -19.09
C ARG A 378 5.93 5.23 -19.78
N CYS A 379 6.19 4.32 -20.71
CA CYS A 379 5.19 3.52 -21.44
C CYS A 379 5.09 2.04 -21.00
N CYS A 380 6.02 1.52 -20.20
CA CYS A 380 5.95 0.14 -19.70
C CYS A 380 5.40 0.15 -18.26
N ARG A 381 4.09 -0.11 -18.12
CA ARG A 381 3.37 -0.18 -16.83
C ARG A 381 3.44 -1.58 -16.16
N SER A 382 4.15 -2.55 -16.74
CA SER A 382 4.27 -3.92 -16.21
C SER A 382 5.40 -4.02 -15.17
N CYS A 383 5.23 -3.41 -13.99
CA CYS A 383 6.15 -3.58 -12.86
C CYS A 383 5.49 -4.47 -11.81
N VAL A 384 6.14 -5.56 -11.39
CA VAL A 384 5.59 -6.54 -10.43
C VAL A 384 6.60 -6.78 -9.33
N ASP A 385 6.17 -6.58 -8.09
CA ASP A 385 6.97 -6.83 -6.88
C ASP A 385 6.36 -8.01 -6.12
N ILE A 386 7.15 -9.07 -6.01
CA ILE A 386 6.79 -10.32 -5.32
C ILE A 386 7.85 -10.59 -4.25
N SER A 387 7.44 -10.98 -3.06
CA SER A 387 8.34 -11.53 -2.05
C SER A 387 7.97 -12.96 -1.71
N ALA A 388 8.98 -13.81 -1.59
CA ALA A 388 8.86 -15.18 -1.13
C ALA A 388 9.64 -15.37 0.17
N GLU A 389 9.02 -15.99 1.17
CA GLU A 389 9.62 -16.34 2.45
C GLU A 389 9.48 -17.84 2.69
N VAL A 390 10.61 -18.51 2.92
CA VAL A 390 10.72 -19.95 3.12
C VAL A 390 10.90 -20.23 4.60
N ILE A 391 9.94 -20.94 5.17
CA ILE A 391 9.88 -21.30 6.59
C ILE A 391 10.22 -22.79 6.70
N GLU A 392 11.31 -23.11 7.38
CA GLU A 392 11.67 -24.50 7.66
C GLU A 392 10.69 -25.11 8.67
N VAL A 393 10.14 -26.26 8.30
CA VAL A 393 9.21 -27.02 9.13
C VAL A 393 9.91 -28.28 9.67
N ALA A 394 10.75 -28.90 8.83
CA ALA A 394 11.66 -29.99 9.15
C ALA A 394 12.89 -29.92 8.20
N PRO A 395 13.99 -30.66 8.44
CA PRO A 395 15.23 -30.55 7.67
C PRO A 395 15.08 -30.68 6.14
N THR A 396 14.04 -31.39 5.67
CA THR A 396 13.71 -31.54 4.25
C THR A 396 12.26 -31.15 3.94
N ASN A 397 11.59 -30.38 4.80
CA ASN A 397 10.25 -29.87 4.56
C ASN A 397 10.16 -28.39 4.89
N CYS A 398 9.75 -27.58 3.91
CA CYS A 398 9.58 -26.15 4.04
C CYS A 398 8.18 -25.71 3.60
N VAL A 399 7.73 -24.58 4.14
CA VAL A 399 6.55 -23.85 3.66
C VAL A 399 7.02 -22.54 3.03
N ILE A 400 6.51 -22.22 1.86
CA ILE A 400 6.83 -21.01 1.12
C ILE A 400 5.61 -20.09 1.19
N GLU A 401 5.75 -18.92 1.80
CA GLU A 401 4.77 -17.84 1.70
C GLU A 401 5.18 -16.90 0.57
N ILE A 402 4.31 -16.74 -0.42
CA ILE A 402 4.49 -15.79 -1.52
C ILE A 402 3.47 -14.67 -1.34
N SER A 403 3.94 -13.44 -1.41
CA SER A 403 3.09 -12.26 -1.36
C SER A 403 3.41 -11.30 -2.49
N LYS A 404 2.37 -10.85 -3.20
CA LYS A 404 2.44 -9.76 -4.16
C LYS A 404 2.24 -8.43 -3.44
N SER A 405 3.20 -7.52 -3.56
CA SER A 405 3.11 -6.17 -2.97
C SER A 405 2.70 -5.08 -3.97
N ALA A 406 2.99 -5.26 -5.27
CA ALA A 406 2.60 -4.33 -6.33
C ALA A 406 2.58 -5.02 -7.70
N GLY A 407 1.83 -4.46 -8.67
CA GLY A 407 1.96 -4.79 -10.09
C GLY A 407 0.84 -5.59 -10.74
N GLU A 408 1.09 -6.03 -11.98
CA GLU A 408 0.17 -6.86 -12.76
C GLU A 408 -0.08 -8.23 -12.11
N LEU A 409 -1.34 -8.67 -12.17
CA LEU A 409 -1.78 -9.94 -11.61
C LEU A 409 -1.31 -11.15 -12.42
N GLU A 410 -1.12 -11.00 -13.73
CA GLU A 410 -0.83 -12.11 -14.63
C GLU A 410 0.58 -12.68 -14.40
N ALA A 411 1.60 -11.82 -14.33
CA ALA A 411 2.96 -12.25 -14.02
C ALA A 411 3.06 -12.95 -12.64
N TYR A 412 2.28 -12.52 -11.66
CA TYR A 412 2.21 -13.20 -10.36
C TYR A 412 1.61 -14.61 -10.49
N LYS A 413 0.54 -14.77 -11.28
CA LYS A 413 -0.08 -16.07 -11.53
C LYS A 413 0.84 -17.00 -12.32
N GLU A 414 1.51 -16.50 -13.35
CA GLU A 414 2.49 -17.25 -14.13
C GLU A 414 3.68 -17.69 -13.26
N PHE A 415 4.20 -16.80 -12.41
CA PHE A 415 5.24 -17.13 -11.45
C PHE A 415 4.80 -18.24 -10.48
N CYS A 416 3.62 -18.10 -9.88
CA CYS A 416 3.07 -19.10 -8.97
C CYS A 416 2.87 -20.47 -9.66
N LYS A 417 2.51 -20.46 -10.96
CA LYS A 417 2.34 -21.67 -11.75
C LYS A 417 3.68 -22.33 -12.06
N SER A 418 4.69 -21.57 -12.53
CA SER A 418 6.05 -22.08 -12.76
C SER A 418 6.64 -22.67 -11.48
N LEU A 419 6.56 -21.94 -10.36
CA LEU A 419 7.06 -22.42 -9.08
C LEU A 419 6.35 -23.69 -8.62
N SER A 420 5.02 -23.77 -8.75
CA SER A 420 4.27 -24.98 -8.41
C SER A 420 4.77 -26.19 -9.20
N SER A 421 5.09 -26.03 -10.49
CA SER A 421 5.63 -27.11 -11.32
C SER A 421 7.03 -27.55 -10.84
N LEU A 422 7.92 -26.59 -10.56
CA LEU A 422 9.29 -26.88 -10.11
C LEU A 422 9.35 -27.53 -8.72
N LEU A 423 8.38 -27.25 -7.85
CA LEU A 423 8.30 -27.87 -6.53
C LEU A 423 7.82 -29.33 -6.60
N ILE A 424 7.10 -29.72 -7.65
CA ILE A 424 6.59 -31.08 -7.87
C ILE A 424 7.64 -31.99 -8.57
N GLU A 425 8.55 -31.42 -9.35
CA GLU A 425 9.63 -32.19 -10.00
C GLU A 425 10.56 -32.86 -8.97
N LYS A 426 10.57 -34.20 -9.00
CA LYS A 426 11.46 -35.06 -8.21
C LYS A 426 12.91 -34.82 -8.65
N SER A 427 13.80 -34.64 -7.67
CA SER A 427 15.25 -34.59 -7.90
C SER A 427 15.75 -35.95 -8.42
N GLU A 428 15.93 -36.11 -9.72
CA GLU A 428 16.78 -37.18 -10.26
C GLU A 428 18.24 -36.71 -10.22
N LEU A 429 19.04 -37.27 -9.30
CA LEU A 429 20.50 -37.17 -9.37
C LEU A 429 21.03 -38.35 -10.19
N PRO A 430 21.99 -38.15 -11.12
CA PRO A 430 22.57 -39.22 -11.90
C PRO A 430 23.70 -39.90 -11.11
N SER A 431 23.51 -41.17 -10.74
CA SER A 431 24.60 -42.01 -10.23
C SER A 431 25.33 -42.67 -11.40
N GLN A 432 26.53 -42.17 -11.71
CA GLN A 432 27.55 -42.93 -12.43
C GLN A 432 28.34 -43.78 -11.43
N THR A 433 28.27 -45.10 -11.59
CA THR A 433 29.39 -45.98 -11.27
C THR A 433 29.34 -47.18 -12.21
N GLU A 434 30.37 -47.31 -13.05
CA GLU A 434 30.69 -48.47 -13.87
C GLU A 434 31.16 -49.63 -12.99
N GLU A 435 30.74 -50.87 -13.27
CA GLU A 435 31.59 -52.00 -13.71
C GLU A 435 30.78 -53.33 -13.80
N PRO A 436 31.25 -54.36 -14.54
CA PRO A 436 30.43 -55.14 -15.45
C PRO A 436 30.25 -56.64 -15.12
N GLU A 437 29.43 -57.29 -15.95
CA GLU A 437 29.37 -58.74 -16.31
C GLU A 437 29.29 -59.81 -15.19
N GLU A 438 28.17 -60.56 -15.17
CA GLU A 438 28.16 -61.94 -15.68
C GLU A 438 26.73 -62.51 -15.72
N ALA A 439 26.43 -63.23 -16.80
CA ALA A 439 25.20 -63.97 -17.00
C ALA A 439 25.22 -65.28 -16.21
N ASN A 440 24.10 -65.68 -15.62
CA ASN A 440 23.65 -67.06 -15.78
C ASN A 440 22.15 -67.25 -15.54
N VAL A 441 21.59 -67.97 -16.50
CA VAL A 441 20.24 -68.51 -16.58
C VAL A 441 20.09 -69.59 -15.51
N ASP A 442 18.98 -69.61 -14.79
CA ASP A 442 18.38 -70.92 -14.51
C ASP A 442 16.86 -70.87 -14.35
N THR A 443 16.25 -71.91 -14.91
CA THR A 443 14.81 -72.07 -15.13
C THR A 443 14.36 -73.27 -14.32
N LYS A 444 13.25 -73.19 -13.58
CA LYS A 444 12.17 -74.21 -13.54
C LYS A 444 11.14 -73.96 -12.43
N HIS A 445 9.87 -73.94 -12.89
CA HIS A 445 8.63 -74.56 -12.36
C HIS A 445 8.54 -74.91 -10.86
N ILE A 446 7.41 -74.66 -10.17
CA ILE A 446 6.16 -75.45 -10.28
C ILE A 446 4.95 -74.66 -9.72
N GLN A 447 3.79 -74.99 -10.30
CA GLN A 447 2.38 -74.65 -10.01
C GLN A 447 1.98 -74.54 -8.52
N ASP A 448 1.02 -73.66 -8.19
CA ASP A 448 -0.37 -74.13 -7.97
C ASP A 448 -1.44 -73.02 -8.02
N SER A 449 -2.66 -73.51 -8.18
CA SER A 449 -3.90 -72.95 -8.68
C SER A 449 -4.85 -72.38 -7.59
N GLY A 450 -5.79 -71.52 -7.98
CA GLY A 450 -6.84 -71.01 -7.08
C GLY A 450 -7.73 -69.92 -7.68
N SER A 451 -8.66 -70.33 -8.54
CA SER A 451 -9.68 -69.56 -9.26
C SER A 451 -10.76 -68.91 -8.38
N SER A 452 -11.30 -67.75 -8.77
CA SER A 452 -12.74 -67.57 -9.11
C SER A 452 -13.08 -66.14 -9.59
N GLU A 453 -13.47 -66.05 -10.85
CA GLU A 453 -14.16 -64.94 -11.55
C GLU A 453 -15.61 -64.77 -11.02
N GLU A 454 -16.10 -63.57 -10.74
CA GLU A 454 -16.74 -62.60 -11.66
C GLU A 454 -18.20 -62.95 -12.07
N LYS A 455 -19.18 -62.11 -11.68
CA LYS A 455 -20.16 -61.40 -12.55
C LYS A 455 -21.51 -61.04 -11.90
N ASN A 456 -21.74 -59.73 -11.85
CA ASN A 456 -22.89 -58.96 -12.34
C ASN A 456 -24.33 -59.51 -12.24
N TYR A 457 -25.22 -58.71 -11.64
CA TYR A 457 -26.59 -58.48 -12.14
C TYR A 457 -26.98 -57.00 -12.03
N LYS A 458 -27.59 -56.51 -13.11
CA LYS A 458 -28.09 -55.16 -13.39
C LYS A 458 -29.58 -54.99 -13.03
N GLU A 459 -29.92 -53.74 -12.70
CA GLU A 459 -31.11 -52.93 -13.05
C GLU A 459 -32.53 -53.55 -13.16
N ASN A 460 -33.50 -52.92 -12.47
CA ASN A 460 -34.79 -52.44 -13.01
C ASN A 460 -35.54 -51.61 -11.94
N LYS A 461 -35.76 -50.30 -12.17
CA LYS A 461 -37.02 -49.64 -12.62
C LYS A 461 -38.15 -49.51 -11.57
N ASP A 462 -38.21 -48.32 -10.96
CA ASP A 462 -39.32 -47.33 -10.84
C ASP A 462 -40.75 -47.72 -11.31
N PRO A 463 -41.83 -47.17 -10.69
CA PRO A 463 -42.04 -45.73 -10.43
C PRO A 463 -42.32 -45.30 -8.99
#